data_AF-A0A7S2RLJ3-F1
#
_entry.id   AF-A0A7S2RLJ3-F1
#
_cell.length_a   1.000
_cell.length_b   1.000
_cell.length_c   1.000
_cell.angle_alpha   90.00
_cell.angle_beta   90.00
_cell.angle_gamma   90.00
#
_symmetry.space_group_name_H-M   'P 1'
#
loop_
_entity.id
_entity.type
_entity.pdbx_description
1 polymer ?
#
loop_
_entity_poly.entity_id
_entity_poly.type
_entity_poly.pdbx_seq_one_letter_code
_entity_poly.pdbx_strand_id
1 'polypeptide(L)'
;EAVRAAYIHKMDNFEIEGGANIAMAAFRDVNGFLTEHAPWHLKGDENAEARRIIVRATMEAVYVLAHLLIPFLVSSIDKLFHKFGTLPASTLNDLDANMRNLKPGTVIQVGDILYTKIISDEEKLDAAEATKKKAECYAEAQKRKKEKKAKLTAASKAGQAATANSDQPEFTKMDIRVGIITKVWHHPE
;
A
#
# COMPACT_ATOMS: atom_id res chain seq x y z
N GLU A 1 -12.53 -23.43 2.25
CA GLU A 1 -13.64 -24.42 2.17
C GLU A 1 -14.32 -24.69 3.52
N ALA A 2 -13.58 -25.08 4.57
CA ALA A 2 -14.17 -25.34 5.90
C ALA A 2 -15.05 -24.20 6.46
N VAL A 3 -14.58 -22.95 6.38
CA VAL A 3 -15.34 -21.75 6.81
C VAL A 3 -16.68 -21.63 6.07
N ARG A 4 -16.67 -21.90 4.76
CA ARG A 4 -17.87 -21.84 3.92
C ARG A 4 -18.87 -22.91 4.31
N ALA A 5 -18.43 -24.14 4.52
CA ALA A 5 -19.30 -25.24 4.95
C ALA A 5 -19.92 -24.97 6.33
N ALA A 6 -19.12 -24.49 7.29
CA ALA A 6 -19.62 -24.12 8.61
C ALA A 6 -20.63 -22.96 8.55
N TYR A 7 -20.37 -21.96 7.71
CA TYR A 7 -21.28 -20.84 7.47
C TYR A 7 -22.61 -21.32 6.87
N ILE A 8 -22.58 -22.12 5.80
CA ILE A 8 -23.79 -22.65 5.14
C ILE A 8 -24.62 -23.45 6.13
N HIS A 9 -23.99 -24.34 6.91
CA HIS A 9 -24.68 -25.12 7.93
C HIS A 9 -25.43 -24.24 8.95
N LYS A 10 -24.81 -23.13 9.39
CA LYS A 10 -25.47 -22.17 10.29
C LYS A 10 -26.63 -21.45 9.61
N MET A 11 -26.46 -21.02 8.36
CA MET A 11 -27.51 -20.33 7.61
C MET A 11 -28.70 -21.24 7.31
N ASP A 12 -28.46 -22.50 6.96
CA ASP A 12 -29.50 -23.50 6.70
C ASP A 12 -30.32 -23.83 7.95
N ASN A 13 -29.71 -23.76 9.13
CA ASN A 13 -30.39 -23.92 10.42
C ASN A 13 -31.04 -22.61 10.94
N PHE A 14 -31.06 -21.55 10.14
CA PHE A 14 -31.54 -20.22 10.54
C PHE A 14 -30.78 -19.58 11.71
N GLU A 15 -29.54 -20.03 11.98
CA GLU A 15 -28.64 -19.45 12.98
C GLU A 15 -27.88 -18.25 12.39
N ILE A 16 -28.61 -17.19 12.07
CA ILE A 16 -28.11 -15.99 11.37
C ILE A 16 -26.92 -15.34 12.11
N GLU A 17 -27.01 -15.24 13.44
CA GLU A 17 -25.93 -14.71 14.29
C GLU A 17 -24.66 -15.58 14.20
N GLY A 18 -24.83 -16.92 14.22
CA GLY A 18 -23.74 -17.87 14.05
C GLY A 18 -23.03 -17.70 12.71
N GLY A 19 -23.80 -17.54 11.63
CA GLY A 19 -23.27 -17.23 10.30
C GLY A 19 -22.46 -15.94 10.27
N ALA A 20 -22.99 -14.85 10.84
CA ALA A 20 -22.27 -13.58 10.94
C ALA A 20 -20.97 -13.70 11.75
N ASN A 21 -21.01 -14.40 12.88
CA ASN A 21 -19.86 -14.61 13.74
C ASN A 21 -18.74 -15.39 13.04
N ILE A 22 -19.10 -16.40 12.23
CA ILE A 22 -18.13 -17.15 11.40
C ILE A 22 -17.46 -16.24 10.38
N ALA A 23 -18.24 -15.43 9.64
CA ALA A 23 -17.70 -14.51 8.66
C ALA A 23 -16.77 -13.48 9.31
N MET A 24 -17.18 -12.89 10.44
CA MET A 24 -16.37 -11.93 11.20
C MET A 24 -15.10 -12.55 11.79
N ALA A 25 -15.16 -13.80 12.23
CA ALA A 25 -13.98 -14.53 12.70
C ALA A 25 -12.97 -14.72 11.57
N ALA A 26 -13.42 -15.13 10.39
CA ALA A 26 -12.53 -15.27 9.24
C ALA A 26 -11.86 -13.95 8.83
N PHE A 27 -12.57 -12.81 8.92
CA PHE A 27 -11.96 -11.49 8.71
C PHE A 27 -10.88 -11.15 9.76
N ARG A 28 -11.07 -11.56 11.03
CA ARG A 28 -10.05 -11.40 12.07
C ARG A 28 -8.80 -12.24 11.75
N ASP A 29 -8.98 -13.46 11.27
CA ASP A 29 -7.86 -14.34 10.89
C ASP A 29 -7.07 -13.75 9.72
N VAL A 30 -7.75 -13.23 8.69
CA VAL A 30 -7.10 -12.55 7.56
C VAL A 30 -6.33 -11.30 8.01
N ASN A 31 -6.89 -10.53 8.96
CA ASN A 31 -6.17 -9.40 9.53
C ASN A 31 -4.97 -9.83 10.38
N GLY A 32 -5.07 -10.95 11.08
CA GLY A 32 -3.95 -11.59 11.78
C GLY A 32 -2.82 -11.97 10.84
N PHE A 33 -3.14 -12.66 9.74
CA PHE A 33 -2.20 -13.00 8.68
C PHE A 33 -1.48 -11.77 8.12
N LEU A 34 -2.21 -10.69 7.82
CA LEU A 34 -1.62 -9.46 7.31
C LEU A 34 -0.69 -8.80 8.33
N THR A 35 -1.03 -8.87 9.62
CA THR A 35 -0.23 -8.33 10.73
C THR A 35 1.05 -9.12 10.94
N GLU A 36 0.99 -10.45 10.89
CA GLU A 36 2.12 -11.35 11.07
C GLU A 36 3.15 -11.17 9.95
N HIS A 37 2.70 -11.16 8.70
CA HIS A 37 3.60 -11.00 7.54
C HIS A 37 4.06 -9.56 7.31
N ALA A 38 3.33 -8.57 7.82
CA ALA A 38 3.66 -7.15 7.81
C ALA A 38 4.30 -6.64 6.50
N PRO A 39 3.59 -6.71 5.35
CA PRO A 39 4.17 -6.43 4.02
C PRO A 39 4.75 -5.01 3.85
N TRP A 40 4.36 -4.06 4.71
CA TRP A 40 4.92 -2.70 4.74
C TRP A 40 6.37 -2.63 5.26
N HIS A 41 6.85 -3.67 5.94
CA HIS A 41 8.26 -3.78 6.35
C HIS A 41 9.15 -4.41 5.26
N LEU A 42 8.55 -5.18 4.34
CA LEU A 42 9.25 -5.83 3.22
C LEU A 42 9.59 -4.81 2.12
N LYS A 43 10.76 -4.17 2.24
CA LYS A 43 11.28 -3.16 1.29
C LYS A 43 12.30 -3.77 0.34
N GLY A 44 12.61 -3.06 -0.73
CA GLY A 44 13.53 -3.52 -1.77
C GLY A 44 12.85 -4.36 -2.85
N ASP A 45 13.57 -4.54 -3.97
CA ASP A 45 13.11 -5.34 -5.11
C ASP A 45 13.21 -6.85 -4.84
N GLU A 46 14.17 -7.26 -4.01
CA GLU A 46 14.35 -8.64 -3.55
C GLU A 46 13.09 -9.20 -2.85
N ASN A 47 12.38 -8.36 -2.08
CA ASN A 47 11.17 -8.75 -1.37
C ASN A 47 9.89 -8.38 -2.14
N ALA A 48 10.00 -7.85 -3.37
CA ALA A 48 8.84 -7.39 -4.12
C ALA A 48 7.88 -8.51 -4.47
N GLU A 49 8.39 -9.70 -4.76
CA GLU A 49 7.57 -10.87 -5.03
C GLU A 49 6.80 -11.33 -3.80
N ALA A 50 7.49 -11.55 -2.68
CA ALA A 50 6.85 -11.94 -1.41
C ALA A 50 5.76 -10.94 -0.99
N ARG A 51 6.05 -9.63 -1.10
CA ARG A 51 5.08 -8.57 -0.81
C ARG A 51 3.85 -8.64 -1.72
N ARG A 52 4.02 -8.88 -3.02
CA ARG A 52 2.92 -9.06 -3.97
C ARG A 52 2.07 -10.28 -3.63
N ILE A 53 2.70 -11.40 -3.25
CA ILE A 53 2.01 -12.64 -2.87
C ILE A 53 1.15 -12.40 -1.62
N ILE A 54 1.71 -11.80 -0.57
CA ILE A 54 0.99 -11.52 0.67
C ILE A 54 -0.23 -10.63 0.39
N VAL A 55 -0.02 -9.49 -0.29
CA VAL A 55 -1.10 -8.55 -0.61
C VAL A 55 -2.17 -9.22 -1.46
N ARG A 56 -1.78 -10.03 -2.46
CA ARG A 56 -2.72 -10.75 -3.31
C ARG A 56 -3.54 -11.76 -2.52
N ALA A 57 -2.90 -12.56 -1.66
CA ALA A 57 -3.58 -13.55 -0.83
C ALA A 57 -4.60 -12.87 0.10
N THR A 58 -4.23 -11.74 0.72
CA THR A 58 -5.14 -10.95 1.55
C THR A 58 -6.33 -10.42 0.74
N MET A 59 -6.09 -9.88 -0.46
CA MET A 59 -7.15 -9.38 -1.32
C MET A 59 -8.13 -10.47 -1.77
N GLU A 60 -7.63 -11.64 -2.17
CA GLU A 60 -8.46 -12.79 -2.56
C GLU A 60 -9.30 -13.27 -1.38
N ALA A 61 -8.71 -13.36 -0.19
CA ALA A 61 -9.43 -13.74 1.02
C ALA A 61 -10.54 -12.73 1.35
N VAL A 62 -10.25 -11.43 1.29
CA VAL A 62 -11.27 -10.38 1.52
C VAL A 62 -12.40 -10.48 0.48
N TYR A 63 -12.07 -10.71 -0.80
CA TYR A 63 -13.07 -10.86 -1.85
C TYR A 63 -14.00 -12.05 -1.60
N VAL A 64 -13.46 -13.23 -1.27
CA VAL A 64 -14.26 -14.42 -0.96
C VAL A 64 -15.11 -14.22 0.30
N LEU A 65 -14.51 -13.71 1.37
CA LEU A 65 -15.23 -13.50 2.64
C LEU A 65 -16.31 -12.42 2.54
N ALA A 66 -16.15 -11.43 1.66
CA ALA A 66 -17.19 -10.43 1.39
C ALA A 66 -18.51 -11.06 0.93
N HIS A 67 -18.46 -12.18 0.21
CA HIS A 67 -19.67 -12.88 -0.24
C HIS A 67 -20.47 -13.46 0.94
N LEU A 68 -19.80 -13.86 2.02
CA LEU A 68 -20.47 -14.34 3.24
C LEU A 68 -21.18 -13.21 4.00
N LEU A 69 -20.77 -11.95 3.76
CA LEU A 69 -21.36 -10.76 4.39
C LEU A 69 -22.48 -10.10 3.57
N ILE A 70 -22.71 -10.53 2.32
CA ILE A 70 -23.79 -10.01 1.45
C ILE A 70 -25.16 -9.98 2.17
N PRO A 71 -25.64 -11.05 2.84
CA PRO A 71 -26.96 -11.02 3.46
C PRO A 71 -27.08 -10.09 4.67
N PHE A 72 -25.96 -9.61 5.22
CA PHE A 72 -25.93 -8.73 6.39
C PHE A 72 -25.66 -7.26 6.04
N LEU A 73 -24.76 -7.02 5.06
CA LEU A 73 -24.17 -5.71 4.80
C LEU A 73 -24.28 -5.32 3.31
N VAL A 74 -25.48 -5.47 2.73
CA VAL A 74 -25.76 -5.32 1.29
C VAL A 74 -25.09 -4.09 0.66
N SER A 75 -25.34 -2.89 1.21
CA SER A 75 -24.83 -1.63 0.64
C SER A 75 -23.32 -1.44 0.80
N SER A 76 -22.72 -2.04 1.82
CA SER A 76 -21.30 -1.86 2.12
C SER A 76 -20.45 -2.85 1.33
N ILE A 77 -20.96 -4.07 1.14
CA ILE A 77 -20.32 -5.08 0.32
C ILE A 77 -20.37 -4.69 -1.17
N ASP A 78 -21.45 -4.07 -1.64
CA ASP A 78 -21.51 -3.52 -3.00
C ASP A 78 -20.42 -2.45 -3.25
N LYS A 79 -20.28 -1.50 -2.31
CA LYS A 79 -19.17 -0.51 -2.34
C LYS A 79 -17.80 -1.18 -2.32
N LEU A 80 -17.64 -2.29 -1.60
CA LEU A 80 -16.39 -3.04 -1.56
C LEU A 80 -16.06 -3.66 -2.93
N PHE A 81 -17.02 -4.30 -3.61
CA PHE A 81 -16.82 -4.87 -4.94
C PHE A 81 -16.50 -3.81 -5.99
N HIS A 82 -17.15 -2.64 -5.92
CA HIS A 82 -16.77 -1.49 -6.75
C HIS A 82 -15.31 -1.08 -6.56
N LYS A 83 -14.78 -1.10 -5.32
CA LYS A 83 -13.36 -0.82 -5.05
C LYS A 83 -12.44 -1.87 -5.66
N PHE A 84 -12.81 -3.15 -5.63
CA PHE A 84 -12.05 -4.22 -6.29
C PHE A 84 -12.12 -4.16 -7.82
N GLY A 85 -13.04 -3.37 -8.40
CA GLY A 85 -13.27 -3.33 -9.84
C GLY A 85 -13.74 -4.67 -10.40
N THR A 86 -14.30 -5.54 -9.55
CA THR A 86 -14.75 -6.90 -9.89
C THR A 86 -16.14 -7.10 -9.29
N LEU A 87 -17.09 -7.50 -10.14
CA LEU A 87 -18.46 -7.79 -9.71
C LEU A 87 -18.49 -9.07 -8.84
N PRO A 88 -19.45 -9.16 -7.88
CA PRO A 88 -19.62 -10.38 -7.09
C PRO A 88 -19.90 -11.59 -7.97
N ALA A 89 -19.48 -12.77 -7.50
CA ALA A 89 -19.94 -14.03 -8.04
C ALA A 89 -21.44 -14.23 -7.75
N SER A 90 -22.16 -14.86 -8.68
CA SER A 90 -23.61 -15.09 -8.57
C SER A 90 -23.96 -15.96 -7.37
N THR A 91 -23.17 -17.00 -7.10
CA THR A 91 -23.36 -17.89 -5.97
C THR A 91 -22.06 -18.17 -5.23
N LEU A 92 -22.17 -18.61 -3.97
CA LEU A 92 -21.00 -19.03 -3.18
C LEU A 92 -20.28 -20.25 -3.77
N ASN A 93 -20.92 -21.04 -4.64
CA ASN A 93 -20.31 -22.19 -5.31
C ASN A 93 -19.45 -21.77 -6.51
N ASP A 94 -19.71 -20.59 -7.08
CA ASP A 94 -19.00 -20.11 -8.28
C ASP A 94 -17.61 -19.54 -7.93
N LEU A 95 -17.29 -19.42 -6.64
CA LEU A 95 -15.98 -18.96 -6.17
C LEU A 95 -14.94 -20.07 -6.33
N ASP A 96 -13.77 -19.72 -6.89
CA ASP A 96 -12.66 -20.64 -7.03
C ASP A 96 -12.08 -20.99 -5.65
N ALA A 97 -12.09 -22.30 -5.32
CA ALA A 97 -11.54 -22.85 -4.09
C ALA A 97 -10.04 -22.57 -3.93
N ASN A 98 -9.31 -22.37 -5.04
CA ASN A 98 -7.88 -22.05 -5.03
C ASN A 98 -7.59 -20.56 -4.83
N MET A 99 -8.60 -19.75 -4.47
CA MET A 99 -8.44 -18.30 -4.21
C MET A 99 -7.86 -17.54 -5.42
N ARG A 100 -8.34 -17.85 -6.63
CA ARG A 100 -7.93 -17.20 -7.88
C ARG A 100 -9.10 -16.45 -8.53
N ASN A 101 -9.83 -15.67 -7.73
CA ASN A 101 -11.04 -14.99 -8.18
C ASN A 101 -10.75 -13.61 -8.80
N LEU A 102 -9.66 -12.94 -8.39
CA LEU A 102 -9.31 -11.63 -8.90
C LEU A 102 -8.40 -11.74 -10.14
N LYS A 103 -8.72 -11.05 -11.22
CA LYS A 103 -7.86 -11.03 -12.41
C LYS A 103 -6.62 -10.15 -12.17
N PRO A 104 -5.38 -10.65 -12.40
CA PRO A 104 -4.19 -9.81 -12.35
C PRO A 104 -4.29 -8.64 -13.34
N GLY A 105 -3.87 -7.45 -12.92
CA GLY A 105 -3.92 -6.24 -13.74
C GLY A 105 -5.24 -5.47 -13.68
N THR A 106 -6.25 -5.97 -12.97
CA THR A 106 -7.45 -5.18 -12.65
C THR A 106 -7.08 -3.95 -11.83
N VAL A 107 -7.58 -2.78 -12.26
CA VAL A 107 -7.34 -1.51 -11.56
C VAL A 107 -8.25 -1.44 -10.34
N ILE A 108 -7.64 -1.28 -9.16
CA ILE A 108 -8.35 -1.11 -7.89
C ILE A 108 -8.69 0.37 -7.73
N GLN A 109 -9.93 0.68 -7.36
CA GLN A 109 -10.34 2.04 -7.05
C GLN A 109 -10.05 2.37 -5.59
N VAL A 110 -9.06 3.23 -5.37
CA VAL A 110 -8.80 3.83 -4.04
C VAL A 110 -9.83 4.93 -3.82
N GLY A 111 -10.97 4.57 -3.23
CA GLY A 111 -12.04 5.51 -2.87
C GLY A 111 -12.07 5.82 -1.37
N ASP A 112 -13.19 6.41 -0.93
CA ASP A 112 -13.42 6.81 0.46
C ASP A 112 -13.38 5.64 1.47
N ILE A 113 -13.19 5.97 2.74
CA ILE A 113 -13.19 5.00 3.83
C ILE A 113 -14.53 4.24 3.85
N LEU A 114 -14.48 2.91 3.99
CA LEU A 114 -15.68 2.05 3.91
C LEU A 114 -16.62 2.26 5.10
N TYR A 115 -16.06 2.39 6.30
CA TYR A 115 -16.80 2.62 7.54
C TYR A 115 -16.14 3.74 8.33
N THR A 116 -16.91 4.78 8.67
CA THR A 116 -16.48 5.81 9.61
C THR A 116 -16.77 5.34 11.04
N LYS A 117 -15.87 5.64 11.97
CA LYS A 117 -16.14 5.38 13.39
C LYS A 117 -17.38 6.19 13.79
N ILE A 118 -18.37 5.54 14.40
CA ILE A 118 -19.46 6.24 15.08
C ILE A 118 -18.89 6.76 16.39
N ILE A 119 -18.92 8.08 16.55
CA ILE A 119 -18.33 8.78 17.68
C ILE A 119 -19.48 9.46 18.43
N SER A 120 -19.53 9.35 19.76
CA SER A 120 -20.50 10.12 20.57
C SER A 120 -20.22 11.62 20.42
N ASP A 121 -21.20 12.47 20.71
CA ASP A 121 -21.01 13.91 20.56
C ASP A 121 -19.87 14.46 21.45
N GLU A 122 -19.62 13.85 22.62
CA GLU A 122 -18.44 14.20 23.44
C GLU A 122 -17.12 13.76 22.81
N GLU A 123 -17.03 12.51 22.31
CA GLU A 123 -15.81 12.02 21.67
C GLU A 123 -15.49 12.72 20.34
N LYS A 124 -16.46 13.36 19.66
CA LYS A 124 -16.23 14.08 18.39
C LYS A 124 -15.30 15.28 18.58
N LEU A 125 -15.39 15.95 19.73
CA LEU A 125 -14.53 17.07 20.09
C LEU A 125 -13.09 16.59 20.32
N ASP A 126 -12.92 15.51 21.07
CA ASP A 126 -11.60 14.90 21.36
C ASP A 126 -10.98 14.24 20.14
N ALA A 127 -11.77 13.60 19.28
CA ALA A 127 -11.30 12.97 18.05
C ALA A 127 -10.83 14.01 17.02
N ALA A 128 -11.47 15.18 16.95
CA ALA A 128 -11.01 16.28 16.09
C ALA A 128 -9.63 16.79 16.52
N GLU A 129 -9.38 16.90 17.84
CA GLU A 129 -8.06 17.24 18.36
C GLU A 129 -7.03 16.13 18.15
N ALA A 130 -7.40 14.87 18.36
CA ALA A 130 -6.51 13.73 18.15
C ALA A 130 -6.15 13.55 16.66
N THR A 131 -7.08 13.86 15.75
CA THR A 131 -6.84 13.82 14.30
C THR A 131 -5.91 14.95 13.86
N LYS A 132 -6.05 16.15 14.44
CA LYS A 132 -5.07 17.24 14.25
C LYS A 132 -3.68 16.84 14.76
N LYS A 133 -3.58 16.31 15.99
CA LYS A 133 -2.32 15.84 16.58
C LYS A 133 -1.67 14.71 15.78
N LYS A 134 -2.46 13.76 15.24
CA LYS A 134 -1.94 12.70 14.36
C LYS A 134 -1.50 13.23 12.99
N ALA A 135 -2.23 14.19 12.41
CA ALA A 135 -1.83 14.84 11.16
C ALA A 135 -0.54 15.66 11.34
N GLU A 136 -0.41 16.38 12.46
CA GLU A 136 0.79 17.12 12.84
C GLU A 136 1.98 16.20 13.09
N CYS A 137 1.78 15.11 13.85
CA CYS A 137 2.82 14.10 14.11
C CYS A 137 3.27 13.40 12.82
N TYR A 138 2.34 13.10 11.90
CA TYR A 138 2.66 12.54 10.59
C TYR A 138 3.42 13.54 9.70
N ALA A 139 3.01 14.80 9.69
CA ALA A 139 3.68 15.88 8.96
C ALA A 139 5.09 16.15 9.51
N GLU A 140 5.26 16.08 10.83
CA GLU A 140 6.55 16.27 11.49
C GLU A 140 7.48 15.06 11.28
N ALA A 141 6.95 13.84 11.31
CA ALA A 141 7.70 12.64 10.94
C ALA A 141 8.16 12.66 9.48
N GLN A 142 7.33 13.20 8.57
CA GLN A 142 7.68 13.44 7.16
C GLN A 142 8.77 14.53 7.02
N LYS A 143 8.68 15.63 7.76
CA LYS A 143 9.72 16.68 7.80
C LYS A 143 11.05 16.15 8.33
N ARG A 144 11.05 15.43 9.46
CA ARG A 144 12.27 14.81 10.02
C ARG A 144 12.91 13.80 9.07
N LYS A 145 12.12 13.07 8.28
CA LYS A 145 12.64 12.19 7.21
C LYS A 145 13.28 12.99 6.07
N LYS A 146 12.66 14.10 5.65
CA LYS A 146 13.24 14.99 4.62
C LYS A 146 14.51 15.68 5.12
N GLU A 147 14.55 16.14 6.36
CA GLU A 147 15.72 16.76 6.98
C GLU A 147 16.86 15.76 7.21
N LYS A 148 16.58 14.53 7.64
CA LYS A 148 17.60 13.47 7.72
C LYS A 148 18.14 13.13 6.33
N LYS A 149 17.29 13.07 5.31
CA LYS A 149 17.71 12.83 3.92
C LYS A 149 18.56 13.99 3.38
N ALA A 150 18.23 15.23 3.72
CA ALA A 150 19.01 16.43 3.36
C ALA A 150 20.36 16.51 4.09
N LYS A 151 20.42 16.12 5.37
CA LYS A 151 21.68 16.04 6.13
C LYS A 151 22.58 14.92 5.62
N LEU A 152 22.03 13.80 5.18
CA LEU A 152 22.79 12.70 4.55
C LEU A 152 23.36 13.11 3.18
N THR A 153 22.62 13.87 2.36
CA THR A 153 23.15 14.42 1.09
C THR A 153 24.11 15.59 1.29
N ALA A 154 24.00 16.36 2.38
CA ALA A 154 24.98 17.38 2.73
C ALA A 154 26.28 16.75 3.28
N ALA A 155 26.19 15.69 4.09
CA ALA A 155 27.35 14.93 4.57
C ALA A 155 28.07 14.19 3.42
N SER A 156 27.34 13.67 2.43
CA SER A 156 27.97 13.09 1.23
C SER A 156 28.66 14.14 0.35
N LYS A 157 28.19 15.40 0.35
CA LYS A 157 28.87 16.53 -0.32
C LYS A 157 30.08 17.05 0.48
N ALA A 158 30.03 17.03 1.81
CA ALA A 158 31.18 17.40 2.66
C ALA A 158 32.30 16.34 2.64
N GLY A 159 31.96 15.06 2.46
CA GLY A 159 32.93 13.96 2.27
C GLY A 159 33.70 14.02 0.94
N GLN A 160 33.23 14.77 -0.06
CA GLN A 160 33.97 15.05 -1.30
C GLN A 160 34.84 16.32 -1.22
N ALA A 161 34.80 17.07 -0.11
CA ALA A 161 35.59 18.29 0.07
C ALA A 161 36.75 18.13 1.08
N ALA A 162 36.92 16.96 1.70
CA ALA A 162 37.92 16.72 2.76
C ALA A 162 39.01 15.70 2.40
N THR A 163 39.20 15.40 1.12
CA THR A 163 40.46 14.83 0.60
C THR A 163 40.94 15.68 -0.57
N ALA A 164 41.63 16.78 -0.24
CA ALA A 164 42.67 17.30 -1.12
C ALA A 164 43.75 16.21 -1.23
N ASN A 165 43.51 15.21 -2.08
CA ASN A 165 44.50 14.20 -2.41
C ASN A 165 45.53 14.89 -3.31
N SER A 166 46.76 15.02 -2.84
CA SER A 166 47.89 15.63 -3.57
C SER A 166 48.38 14.79 -4.75
N ASP A 167 47.62 13.77 -5.16
CA ASP A 167 48.02 12.73 -6.10
C ASP A 167 47.02 12.54 -7.25
N GLN A 168 46.29 13.60 -7.61
CA GLN A 168 45.54 13.62 -8.87
C GLN A 168 46.47 14.00 -10.04
N PRO A 169 46.44 13.28 -11.18
CA PRO A 169 47.19 13.67 -12.36
C PRO A 169 46.77 15.07 -12.82
N GLU A 170 47.75 15.91 -13.15
CA GLU A 170 47.58 17.34 -13.52
C GLU A 170 46.56 17.58 -14.64
N PHE A 171 46.29 16.55 -15.46
CA PHE A 171 45.28 16.57 -16.52
C PHE A 171 43.87 16.93 -16.02
N THR A 172 43.52 16.57 -14.77
CA THR A 172 42.20 16.89 -14.19
C THR A 172 42.09 18.35 -13.74
N LYS A 173 43.20 19.10 -13.71
CA LYS A 173 43.22 20.55 -13.39
C LYS A 173 43.07 21.43 -14.63
N MET A 174 43.07 20.87 -15.84
CA MET A 174 42.87 21.64 -17.06
C MET A 174 41.39 21.71 -17.45
N ASP A 175 40.84 22.91 -17.53
CA ASP A 175 39.49 23.16 -18.06
C ASP A 175 39.55 23.20 -19.60
N ILE A 176 39.41 22.03 -20.23
CA ILE A 176 39.40 21.91 -21.69
C ILE A 176 38.00 22.25 -22.19
N ARG A 177 37.85 23.45 -22.78
CA ARG A 177 36.61 23.85 -23.44
C ARG A 177 36.71 23.59 -24.95
N VAL A 178 35.85 22.71 -25.45
CA VAL A 178 35.77 22.39 -26.88
C VAL A 178 34.72 23.29 -27.53
N GLY A 179 35.15 24.07 -28.51
CA GLY A 179 34.27 24.89 -29.35
C GLY A 179 34.27 24.39 -30.79
N ILE A 180 33.11 24.43 -31.44
CA ILE A 180 32.99 24.13 -32.87
C ILE A 180 33.28 25.42 -33.65
N ILE A 181 34.27 25.39 -34.54
CA ILE A 181 34.59 26.53 -35.41
C ILE A 181 33.52 26.63 -36.50
N THR A 182 32.76 27.73 -36.51
CA THR A 182 31.63 27.91 -37.44
C THR A 182 32.00 28.67 -38.70
N LYS A 183 33.07 29.49 -38.69
CA LYS A 183 33.60 30.23 -39.84
C LYS A 183 35.10 30.50 -39.69
N VAL A 184 35.84 30.43 -40.80
CA VAL A 184 37.27 30.74 -40.90
C VAL A 184 37.51 31.64 -42.10
N TRP A 185 38.45 32.58 -41.99
CA TRP A 185 38.86 33.49 -43.06
C TRP A 185 40.36 33.38 -43.27
N HIS A 186 40.81 33.51 -44.51
CA HIS A 186 42.23 33.57 -44.83
C HIS A 186 42.80 34.95 -44.45
N HIS A 187 43.94 34.95 -43.76
CA HIS A 187 44.67 36.18 -43.50
C HIS A 187 45.26 36.69 -44.83
N PRO A 188 45.04 37.96 -45.20
CA PRO A 188 45.72 38.55 -46.36
C PRO A 188 47.21 38.73 -46.05
N GLU A 189 48.08 38.44 -47.02
CA GLU A 189 49.55 38.57 -46.85
C GLU A 189 50.02 40.01 -46.58
#